data_AF-A0A7C2SXD2-F1
#
_entry.id   AF-A0A7C2SXD2-F1
#
_cell.length_a   1.000
_cell.length_b   1.000
_cell.length_c   1.000
_cell.angle_alpha   90.00
_cell.angle_beta   90.00
_cell.angle_gamma   90.00
#
_symmetry.space_group_name_H-M   'P 1'
#
loop_
_entity.id
_entity.type
_entity.pdbx_description
1 polymer ?
#
loop_
_entity_poly.entity_id
_entity_poly.type
_entity_poly.pdbx_seq_one_letter_code
_entity_poly.pdbx_strand_id
1 'polypeptide(L)'
;MDVLLNAQVSVPLTQIAALLILGTIIILWGKFRIALILMYLFLFFWGYLLTDSIDFVKAIDDMNLETAAVYYGFGILIAVFVVIGMLKSND
;
A
#
# COMPACT_ATOMS: atom_id res chain seq x y z
N MET A 1 11.10 14.76 8.02
CA MET A 1 10.30 15.42 6.97
C MET A 1 11.11 15.59 5.69
N ASP A 2 12.40 15.95 5.79
CA ASP A 2 13.27 16.23 4.65
C ASP A 2 13.61 15.03 3.75
N VAL A 3 13.63 13.81 4.30
CA VAL A 3 13.85 12.58 3.52
C VAL A 3 12.68 12.30 2.57
N LEU A 4 11.44 12.52 3.01
CA LEU A 4 10.24 12.35 2.18
C LEU A 4 10.07 13.45 1.14
N LEU A 5 10.68 14.62 1.35
CA LEU A 5 10.61 15.78 0.45
C LEU A 5 11.76 15.81 -0.57
N ASN A 6 12.93 15.26 -0.25
CA ASN A 6 14.10 15.21 -1.15
C ASN A 6 14.26 13.88 -1.89
N ALA A 7 13.72 12.77 -1.37
CA ALA A 7 13.78 11.52 -2.09
C ALA A 7 12.74 11.57 -3.23
N GLN A 8 13.20 11.50 -4.47
CA GLN A 8 12.36 11.44 -5.67
C GLN A 8 11.69 10.06 -5.78
N VAL A 9 10.94 9.69 -4.74
CA VAL A 9 10.27 8.40 -4.60
C VAL A 9 8.95 8.50 -5.35
N SER A 10 9.03 8.37 -6.66
CA SER A 10 7.87 8.22 -7.51
C SER A 10 7.62 6.74 -7.78
N VAL A 11 6.34 6.35 -7.82
CA VAL A 11 5.97 4.99 -8.20
C VAL A 11 6.31 4.79 -9.68
N PRO A 12 7.09 3.76 -10.06
CA PRO A 12 7.33 3.40 -11.44
C PRO A 12 6.03 3.24 -12.23
N LEU A 13 5.97 3.84 -13.42
CA LEU A 13 4.79 3.79 -14.29
C LEU A 13 4.34 2.35 -14.59
N THR A 14 5.27 1.40 -14.69
CA THR A 14 4.96 -0.02 -14.93
C THR A 14 4.13 -0.62 -13.79
N GLN A 15 4.43 -0.25 -12.54
CA GLN A 15 3.72 -0.74 -11.35
C GLN A 15 2.34 -0.07 -11.22
N ILE A 16 2.24 1.22 -11.57
CA ILE A 16 0.93 1.91 -11.68
C ILE A 16 0.08 1.24 -12.77
N ALA A 17 0.63 0.98 -13.95
CA ALA A 17 -0.08 0.33 -15.04
C ALA A 17 -0.57 -1.07 -14.65
N ALA A 18 0.27 -1.85 -13.97
CA ALA A 18 -0.10 -3.17 -13.46
C ALA A 18 -1.25 -3.08 -12.43
N LEU A 19 -1.18 -2.14 -11.49
CA LEU A 19 -2.24 -1.88 -10.52
C LEU A 19 -3.56 -1.52 -11.20
N LEU A 20 -3.50 -0.70 -12.25
CA LEU A 20 -4.65 -0.24 -13.01
C LEU A 20 -5.31 -1.40 -13.79
N ILE A 21 -4.51 -2.24 -14.42
CA ILE A 21 -4.98 -3.45 -15.12
C ILE A 21 -5.64 -4.40 -14.12
N LEU A 22 -4.96 -4.72 -13.02
CA LEU A 22 -5.51 -5.61 -11.99
C LEU A 22 -6.79 -5.06 -11.37
N GLY A 23 -6.81 -3.77 -11.01
CA GLY A 23 -7.98 -3.09 -10.50
C GLY A 23 -9.15 -3.15 -11.47
N THR A 24 -8.89 -2.90 -12.76
CA THR A 24 -9.91 -2.98 -13.82
C THR A 24 -10.48 -4.39 -13.95
N ILE A 25 -9.63 -5.42 -13.97
CA ILE A 25 -10.08 -6.82 -14.03
C ILE A 25 -10.97 -7.18 -12.84
N ILE A 26 -10.58 -6.78 -11.62
CA ILE A 26 -11.36 -7.04 -10.40
C ILE A 26 -12.72 -6.34 -10.45
N ILE A 27 -12.76 -5.10 -10.95
CA ILE A 27 -14.00 -4.33 -11.13
C ILE A 27 -14.89 -4.99 -12.19
N LEU A 28 -14.33 -5.47 -13.30
CA LEU A 28 -15.07 -6.18 -14.35
C LEU A 28 -15.72 -7.47 -13.83
N TRP A 29 -15.13 -8.10 -12.81
CA TRP A 29 -15.76 -9.22 -12.08
C TRP A 29 -16.84 -8.79 -11.07
N GLY A 30 -17.21 -7.52 -11.03
CA GLY A 30 -18.22 -6.97 -10.11
C GLY A 30 -17.72 -6.83 -8.67
N LYS A 31 -16.44 -7.11 -8.39
CA LYS A 31 -15.89 -7.12 -7.03
C LYS A 31 -15.26 -5.78 -6.65
N PHE A 32 -16.03 -4.70 -6.76
CA PHE A 32 -15.55 -3.32 -6.52
C PHE A 32 -14.84 -3.15 -5.17
N ARG A 33 -15.33 -3.80 -4.11
CA ARG A 33 -14.71 -3.77 -2.78
C ARG A 33 -13.28 -4.30 -2.82
N ILE A 34 -13.02 -5.39 -3.52
CA ILE A 34 -11.67 -5.99 -3.62
C ILE A 34 -10.72 -5.07 -4.39
N ALA A 35 -11.21 -4.41 -5.44
CA ALA A 35 -10.41 -3.46 -6.20
C ALA A 35 -9.98 -2.26 -5.35
N LEU A 36 -10.87 -1.72 -4.52
CA LEU A 36 -10.53 -0.66 -3.57
C LEU A 36 -9.45 -1.10 -2.59
N ILE A 37 -9.57 -2.31 -2.05
CA ILE A 37 -8.63 -2.86 -1.07
C ILE A 37 -7.25 -3.02 -1.68
N LEU A 38 -7.17 -3.54 -2.90
CA LEU A 38 -5.92 -3.64 -3.63
C LEU A 38 -5.27 -2.26 -3.81
N MET A 39 -6.06 -1.25 -4.17
CA MET A 39 -5.58 0.13 -4.35
C MET A 39 -5.06 0.73 -3.03
N TYR A 40 -5.79 0.54 -1.93
CA TYR A 40 -5.37 1.03 -0.61
C TYR A 40 -4.13 0.31 -0.08
N LEU A 41 -4.07 -1.02 -0.20
CA LEU A 41 -2.90 -1.81 0.18
C LEU A 41 -1.68 -1.40 -0.65
N PHE A 42 -1.85 -1.21 -1.95
CA PHE A 42 -0.78 -0.72 -2.80
C PHE A 42 -0.32 0.66 -2.34
N LEU A 43 -1.21 1.64 -2.18
CA LEU A 43 -0.83 2.98 -1.73
C LEU A 43 -0.07 2.96 -0.39
N PHE A 44 -0.46 2.07 0.53
CA PHE A 44 0.09 2.03 1.88
C PHE A 44 1.40 1.22 1.97
N PHE A 45 1.51 0.11 1.23
CA PHE A 45 2.65 -0.81 1.34
C PHE A 45 3.61 -0.78 0.15
N TRP A 46 3.29 -0.03 -0.91
CA TRP A 46 4.10 0.00 -2.13
C TRP A 46 5.56 0.35 -1.85
N GLY A 47 5.80 1.41 -1.07
CA GLY A 47 7.16 1.82 -0.72
C GLY A 47 7.91 0.75 0.04
N TYR A 48 7.25 -0.13 0.78
CA TYR A 48 7.89 -1.19 1.55
C TYR A 48 8.16 -2.45 0.72
N LEU A 49 7.17 -2.90 -0.06
CA LEU A 49 7.22 -4.20 -0.74
C LEU A 49 7.80 -4.15 -2.16
N LEU A 50 7.72 -3.00 -2.82
CA LEU A 50 7.88 -2.89 -4.28
C LEU A 50 8.85 -1.79 -4.71
N THR A 51 9.46 -1.07 -3.76
CA THR A 51 10.54 -0.14 -4.07
C THR A 51 11.89 -0.85 -3.99
N ASP A 52 12.70 -0.70 -5.03
CA ASP A 52 14.13 -1.06 -5.00
C ASP A 52 15.00 0.18 -4.67
N SER A 53 14.38 1.30 -4.29
CA SER A 53 15.11 2.53 -4.00
C SER A 53 15.94 2.38 -2.73
N ILE A 54 17.27 2.37 -2.92
CA ILE A 54 18.26 2.26 -1.84
C ILE A 54 18.02 3.33 -0.76
N ASP A 55 17.60 4.53 -1.15
CA ASP A 55 17.32 5.63 -0.22
C ASP A 55 16.09 5.36 0.64
N PHE A 56 15.05 4.70 0.10
CA PHE A 56 13.86 4.35 0.87
C PHE A 56 14.13 3.16 1.80
N VAL A 57 14.90 2.18 1.34
CA VAL A 57 15.34 1.05 2.17
C VAL A 57 16.19 1.55 3.34
N LYS A 58 17.15 2.45 3.08
CA LYS A 58 17.93 3.10 4.15
C LYS A 58 17.08 3.95 5.07
N ALA A 59 16.10 4.69 4.55
CA ALA A 59 15.19 5.48 5.38
C ALA A 59 14.31 4.63 6.31
N ILE A 60 13.97 3.40 5.88
CA ILE A 60 13.30 2.41 6.73
C ILE A 60 14.27 1.81 7.75
N ASP A 61 15.50 1.51 7.36
CA ASP A 61 16.51 0.93 8.26
C ASP A 61 16.92 1.93 9.36
N ASP A 62 16.97 3.23 9.02
CA ASP A 62 17.21 4.33 9.96
C ASP A 62 15.95 4.72 10.77
N MET A 63 14.77 4.15 10.47
CA MET A 63 13.56 4.43 11.25
C MET A 63 13.62 3.75 12.62
N ASN A 64 13.34 4.54 13.65
CA ASN A 64 13.24 4.01 15.00
C ASN A 64 12.09 2.99 15.11
N LEU A 65 12.28 1.95 15.93
CA LEU A 65 11.39 0.79 16.04
C LEU A 65 9.93 1.19 16.38
N GLU A 66 9.75 2.24 17.17
CA GLU A 66 8.44 2.81 17.52
C GLU A 66 7.73 3.41 16.30
N THR A 67 8.45 4.21 15.51
CA THR A 67 7.91 4.88 14.31
C THR A 67 7.55 3.85 13.24
N ALA A 68 8.42 2.85 13.06
CA ALA A 68 8.18 1.70 12.21
C ALA A 68 6.92 0.93 12.65
N ALA A 69 6.82 0.59 13.93
CA ALA A 69 5.67 -0.14 14.48
C ALA A 69 4.34 0.62 14.31
N VAL A 70 4.33 1.94 14.48
CA VAL A 70 3.15 2.77 14.25
C VAL A 70 2.74 2.76 12.77
N TYR A 71 3.70 2.98 11.86
CA TYR A 71 3.43 2.99 10.43
C TYR A 71 2.92 1.63 9.93
N TYR A 72 3.61 0.54 10.26
CA TYR A 72 3.22 -0.82 9.88
C TYR A 72 1.93 -1.28 10.56
N GLY A 73 1.80 -1.01 11.86
CA GLY A 73 0.63 -1.36 12.64
C GLY A 73 -0.63 -0.67 12.13
N PHE A 74 -0.52 0.60 11.73
CA PHE A 74 -1.65 1.33 11.14
C PHE A 74 -2.09 0.74 9.81
N GLY A 75 -1.16 0.36 8.94
CA GLY A 75 -1.47 -0.32 7.67
C GLY A 75 -2.15 -1.66 7.86
N ILE A 76 -1.64 -2.48 8.78
CA ILE A 76 -2.24 -3.78 9.14
C ILE A 76 -3.63 -3.58 9.73
N LEU A 77 -3.81 -2.59 10.61
CA LEU A 77 -5.10 -2.28 11.22
C LEU A 77 -6.15 -1.87 10.18
N ILE A 78 -5.77 -1.05 9.19
CA ILE A 78 -6.64 -0.72 8.05
C ILE A 78 -6.99 -1.98 7.25
N ALA A 79 -6.00 -2.84 6.96
CA ALA A 79 -6.25 -4.09 6.24
C ALA A 79 -7.20 -5.03 7.01
N VAL A 80 -7.09 -5.09 8.34
CA VAL A 80 -7.99 -5.87 9.21
C VAL A 80 -9.41 -5.32 9.18
N PHE A 81 -9.58 -3.99 9.33
CA PHE A 81 -10.92 -3.37 9.24
C PHE A 81 -11.59 -3.60 7.91
N VAL A 82 -10.81 -3.54 6.85
CA VAL A 82 -11.24 -3.87 5.50
C VAL A 82 -11.75 -5.32 5.40
N VAL A 83 -11.00 -6.31 5.91
CA VAL A 83 -11.38 -7.72 5.88
C VAL A 83 -12.64 -7.97 6.70
N ILE A 84 -12.72 -7.38 7.90
CA ILE A 84 -13.92 -7.47 8.76
C ILE A 84 -15.13 -6.86 8.05
N GLY A 85 -14.96 -5.69 7.43
CA GLY A 85 -16.03 -5.03 6.66
C GLY A 85 -16.51 -5.87 5.47
N MET A 86 -15.60 -6.57 4.78
CA MET A 86 -15.96 -7.52 3.72
C MET A 86 -16.75 -8.71 4.24
N LEU A 87 -16.28 -9.34 5.33
CA LEU A 87 -16.94 -10.51 5.93
C LEU A 87 -18.35 -10.18 6.43
N LYS A 88 -18.52 -9.01 7.05
CA LYS A 88 -19.82 -8.55 7.56
C LYS A 88 -20.80 -8.20 6.44
N SER A 89 -20.31 -7.75 5.29
CA SER A 89 -21.16 -7.32 4.18
C SER A 89 -21.51 -8.46 3.20
N ASN A 90 -21.39 -9.70 3.64
CA ASN A 90 -21.89 -10.88 2.92
C ASN A 90 -23.33 -11.28 3.32
N ASP A 91 -24.04 -10.40 4.04
CA ASP A 91 -25.51 -10.32 4.11
C ASP A 91 -26.04 -9.29 3.08
#